data_AF-A0A6J4TKN1-F1
#
_entry.id   AF-A0A6J4TKN1-F1
#
_cell.length_a   1.000
_cell.length_b   1.000
_cell.length_c   1.000
_cell.angle_alpha   90.00
_cell.angle_beta   90.00
_cell.angle_gamma   90.00
#
_symmetry.space_group_name_H-M   'P 1'
#
loop_
_entity.id
_entity.type
_entity.pdbx_description
1 polymer ?
#
loop_
_entity_poly.entity_id
_entity_poly.type
_entity_poly.pdbx_seq_one_letter_code
_entity_poly.pdbx_strand_id
1 'polypeptide(L)'
;MIDLPPPSVSVQDRPIAVQRRGSEDAARRVLVVGSVHGDEPGGKAVTRALMQRAAPSGTAIYVVHDLNPDGTRRGTRVNARGVDLNRNFPHRWRTGPRGRFHPGPRAASEPETRYAMRLTREIDPHVTVWLHQPYGIVVPGAGSSMRLVRRYARVARLPVRRLPRYRGTAVGWQNTTQDANGAFVVELREGRPSTTVVRRHVAAVHAVARGETATARAARTAAPKPTIKWNPIPFGVERKRQMKRYAKRHYGLNTHLLRAPKVIGQHFTASSSFASAFNTFVSNAPNVGEKPGVCAHFLIDRDGTIHQLVSLRFMCRHIIGLNHTAIGIEHVGTSDAGVMGNRRQLDASLRLTRWLRSRYGVKLADVLGHAESLGSEHYREDVPSFRGQTHSDFQPATMRRYRRLLTRSG
;
A
#
# COMPACT_ATOMS: atom_id res chain seq x y z
N MET A 1 -8.14 1.70 -14.36
CA MET A 1 -6.76 1.40 -13.98
C MET A 1 -6.28 2.51 -13.05
N ILE A 2 -5.81 2.25 -11.83
CA ILE A 2 -4.93 3.24 -11.18
C ILE A 2 -3.52 2.85 -11.59
N ASP A 3 -2.87 3.79 -12.27
CA ASP A 3 -1.55 3.60 -12.82
C ASP A 3 -0.53 3.30 -11.74
N LEU A 4 0.44 2.46 -12.14
CA LEU A 4 1.71 2.34 -11.44
C LEU A 4 2.23 3.75 -11.11
N PRO A 5 2.92 3.94 -9.96
CA PRO A 5 3.59 5.21 -9.69
C PRO A 5 4.31 5.71 -10.96
N PRO A 6 4.07 6.97 -11.38
CA PRO A 6 4.52 7.44 -12.67
C PRO A 6 6.03 7.25 -12.80
N PRO A 7 6.52 6.92 -14.01
CA PRO A 7 7.95 6.74 -14.23
C PRO A 7 8.72 8.00 -13.83
N SER A 8 10.01 7.82 -13.59
CA SER A 8 10.96 8.89 -13.38
C SER A 8 12.07 8.75 -14.41
N VAL A 9 13.00 9.69 -14.41
CA VAL A 9 14.24 9.58 -15.17
C VAL A 9 15.46 9.62 -14.24
N SER A 10 16.58 9.07 -14.71
CA SER A 10 17.91 9.22 -14.10
C SER A 10 18.48 10.61 -14.31
N VAL A 11 19.72 10.86 -13.85
CA VAL A 11 20.44 12.11 -14.11
C VAL A 11 20.62 12.39 -15.61
N GLN A 12 20.83 11.37 -16.43
CA GLN A 12 20.96 11.50 -17.89
C GLN A 12 19.67 11.12 -18.63
N ASP A 13 18.52 11.43 -18.03
CA ASP A 13 17.19 11.31 -18.64
C ASP A 13 16.79 9.89 -19.09
N ARG A 14 17.43 8.84 -18.55
CA ARG A 14 17.04 7.46 -18.87
C ARG A 14 15.82 7.04 -18.05
N PRO A 15 14.83 6.37 -18.65
CA PRO A 15 13.59 6.02 -17.96
C PRO A 15 13.85 5.02 -16.83
N ILE A 16 13.24 5.28 -15.68
CA ILE A 16 13.17 4.39 -14.53
C ILE A 16 11.68 4.18 -14.22
N ALA A 17 11.22 2.95 -14.37
CA ALA A 17 9.83 2.59 -14.18
C ALA A 17 9.69 1.37 -13.25
N VAL A 18 8.61 1.35 -12.48
CA VAL A 18 8.17 0.18 -11.72
C VAL A 18 7.19 -0.63 -12.56
N GLN A 19 7.28 -1.95 -12.48
CA GLN A 19 6.31 -2.88 -13.06
C GLN A 19 5.60 -3.66 -11.94
N ARG A 20 4.41 -4.23 -12.21
CA ARG A 20 3.66 -5.05 -11.25
C ARG A 20 3.24 -6.40 -11.83
N ARG A 21 3.35 -7.44 -11.01
CA ARG A 21 2.64 -8.72 -11.16
C ARG A 21 1.68 -8.93 -10.00
N GLY A 22 0.53 -9.54 -10.29
CA GLY A 22 -0.55 -9.73 -9.32
C GLY A 22 -1.54 -8.56 -9.26
N SER A 23 -2.60 -8.76 -8.48
CA SER A 23 -3.72 -7.81 -8.42
C SER A 23 -3.36 -6.53 -7.68
N GLU A 24 -3.92 -5.40 -8.08
CA GLU A 24 -3.72 -4.12 -7.38
C GLU A 24 -4.20 -4.15 -5.92
N ASP A 25 -5.31 -4.84 -5.69
CA ASP A 25 -5.89 -5.06 -4.38
C ASP A 25 -5.29 -6.29 -3.69
N ALA A 26 -4.06 -6.69 -4.02
CA ALA A 26 -3.41 -7.73 -3.26
C ALA A 26 -3.31 -7.34 -1.78
N ALA A 27 -3.65 -8.29 -0.90
CA ALA A 27 -3.53 -8.09 0.55
C ALA A 27 -2.07 -7.89 0.95
N ARG A 28 -1.13 -8.50 0.21
CA ARG A 28 0.30 -8.42 0.49
C ARG A 28 1.05 -7.83 -0.70
N ARG A 29 1.88 -6.83 -0.43
CA ARG A 29 2.66 -6.10 -1.44
C ARG A 29 4.15 -6.36 -1.23
N VAL A 30 4.89 -6.57 -2.29
CA VAL A 30 6.34 -6.78 -2.26
C VAL A 30 6.98 -5.78 -3.21
N LEU A 31 8.05 -5.11 -2.79
CA LEU A 31 8.89 -4.34 -3.69
C LEU A 31 10.23 -5.08 -3.87
N VAL A 32 10.66 -5.24 -5.11
CA VAL A 32 11.97 -5.82 -5.44
C VAL A 32 12.74 -4.83 -6.29
N VAL A 33 13.92 -4.43 -5.84
CA VAL A 33 14.82 -3.52 -6.56
C VAL A 33 16.01 -4.33 -7.05
N GLY A 34 16.22 -4.35 -8.36
CA GLY A 34 17.20 -5.19 -9.04
C GLY A 34 18.63 -4.65 -8.97
N SER A 35 18.87 -3.42 -9.43
CA SER A 35 20.19 -2.77 -9.38
C SER A 35 20.05 -1.42 -8.69
N VAL A 36 20.86 -1.17 -7.66
CA VAL A 36 21.09 0.19 -7.14
C VAL A 36 22.49 0.68 -7.53
N HIS A 37 23.45 -0.23 -7.58
CA HIS A 37 24.75 0.02 -8.19
C HIS A 37 24.74 -0.52 -9.63
N GLY A 38 25.37 0.20 -10.55
CA GLY A 38 25.33 -0.11 -11.99
C GLY A 38 26.22 -1.28 -12.42
N ASP A 39 27.21 -1.62 -11.60
CA ASP A 39 28.16 -2.73 -11.78
C ASP A 39 27.65 -4.06 -11.19
N GLU A 40 26.39 -4.14 -10.75
CA GLU A 40 25.79 -5.32 -10.10
C GLU A 40 24.68 -5.95 -10.97
N PRO A 41 25.00 -6.61 -12.10
CA PRO A 41 24.00 -7.06 -13.08
C PRO A 41 23.07 -8.18 -12.60
N GLY A 42 23.42 -8.89 -11.53
CA GLY A 42 22.73 -10.11 -11.08
C GLY A 42 21.29 -9.87 -10.65
N GLY A 43 21.00 -8.77 -9.95
CA GLY A 43 19.65 -8.47 -9.52
C GLY A 43 18.70 -8.12 -10.68
N LYS A 44 19.23 -7.58 -11.78
CA LYS A 44 18.47 -7.35 -13.02
C LYS A 44 18.02 -8.67 -13.67
N ALA A 45 18.85 -9.71 -13.63
CA ALA A 45 18.48 -11.03 -14.13
C ALA A 45 17.34 -11.65 -13.30
N VAL A 46 17.41 -11.55 -11.97
CA VAL A 46 16.35 -12.03 -11.06
C VAL A 46 15.04 -11.30 -11.30
N THR A 47 15.06 -9.98 -11.37
CA THR A 47 13.84 -9.18 -11.55
C THR A 47 13.17 -9.41 -12.91
N ARG A 48 13.94 -9.57 -14.00
CA ARG A 48 13.38 -9.93 -15.32
C ARG A 48 12.70 -11.29 -15.30
N ALA A 49 13.35 -12.31 -14.72
CA ALA A 49 12.75 -13.64 -14.58
C ALA A 49 11.51 -13.65 -13.67
N LEU A 50 11.49 -12.79 -12.64
CA LEU A 50 10.33 -12.61 -11.76
C LEU A 50 9.12 -12.06 -12.54
N MET A 51 9.33 -11.13 -13.47
CA MET A 51 8.27 -10.58 -14.32
C MET A 51 7.73 -11.57 -15.36
N GLN A 52 8.37 -12.72 -15.57
CA GLN A 52 7.86 -13.78 -16.44
C GLN A 52 6.97 -14.79 -15.69
N ARG A 53 6.74 -14.59 -14.38
CA ARG A 53 5.94 -15.51 -13.56
C ARG A 53 4.71 -14.84 -12.98
N ALA A 54 3.65 -15.62 -12.80
CA ALA A 54 2.49 -15.20 -12.03
C ALA A 54 2.91 -14.93 -10.58
N ALA A 55 2.38 -13.83 -10.01
CA ALA A 55 2.54 -13.56 -8.59
C ALA A 55 1.76 -14.61 -7.77
N PRO A 56 2.25 -15.04 -6.60
CA PRO A 56 1.47 -15.87 -5.69
C PRO A 56 0.10 -15.25 -5.38
N SER A 57 -0.93 -16.10 -5.18
CA SER A 57 -2.28 -15.64 -4.85
C SER A 57 -2.29 -14.68 -3.65
N GLY A 58 -3.10 -13.64 -3.73
CA GLY A 58 -3.19 -12.59 -2.71
C GLY A 58 -1.98 -11.64 -2.63
N THR A 59 -1.01 -11.75 -3.55
CA THR A 59 0.19 -10.91 -3.56
C THR A 59 0.30 -10.02 -4.80
N ALA A 60 0.88 -8.83 -4.62
CA ALA A 60 1.33 -7.95 -5.68
C ALA A 60 2.84 -7.76 -5.54
N ILE A 61 3.58 -8.04 -6.61
CA ILE A 61 5.03 -7.88 -6.65
C ILE A 61 5.35 -6.72 -7.59
N TYR A 62 5.88 -5.66 -7.01
CA TYR A 62 6.37 -4.47 -7.67
C TYR A 62 7.87 -4.60 -7.92
N VAL A 63 8.30 -4.30 -9.14
CA VAL A 63 9.67 -4.54 -9.59
C VAL A 63 10.24 -3.28 -10.21
N VAL A 64 11.40 -2.85 -9.71
CA VAL A 64 12.28 -1.90 -10.40
C VAL A 64 13.50 -2.69 -10.87
N HIS A 65 13.64 -2.90 -12.18
CA HIS A 65 14.76 -3.67 -12.71
C HIS A 65 16.09 -2.98 -12.41
N ASP A 66 16.17 -1.68 -12.68
CA ASP A 66 17.40 -0.91 -12.65
C ASP A 66 17.10 0.48 -12.12
N LEU A 67 17.54 0.78 -10.90
CA LEU A 67 17.41 2.11 -10.30
C LEU A 67 18.54 3.05 -10.75
N ASN A 68 19.63 2.51 -11.32
CA ASN A 68 20.80 3.28 -11.76
C ASN A 68 21.15 2.96 -13.22
N PRO A 69 20.27 3.28 -14.18
CA PRO A 69 20.51 2.97 -15.59
C PRO A 69 21.76 3.67 -16.15
N ASP A 70 22.12 4.83 -15.59
CA ASP A 70 23.32 5.57 -15.98
C ASP A 70 24.60 4.84 -15.55
N GLY A 71 24.64 4.39 -14.28
CA GLY A 71 25.73 3.58 -13.76
C GLY A 71 25.84 2.26 -14.51
N THR A 72 24.71 1.61 -14.81
CA THR A 72 24.66 0.38 -15.61
C THR A 72 25.32 0.58 -16.96
N ARG A 73 24.95 1.64 -17.70
CA ARG A 73 25.50 1.88 -19.04
C ARG A 73 27.01 2.08 -19.02
N ARG A 74 27.55 2.61 -17.92
CA ARG A 74 28.98 2.83 -17.73
C ARG A 74 29.70 1.68 -17.00
N GLY A 75 28.98 0.68 -16.50
CA GLY A 75 29.55 -0.37 -15.65
C GLY A 75 30.13 0.16 -14.33
N THR A 76 29.52 1.17 -13.73
CA THR A 76 30.02 1.79 -12.49
C THR A 76 29.06 1.65 -11.32
N ARG A 77 29.61 1.49 -10.11
CA ARG A 77 28.85 1.53 -8.86
C ARG A 77 27.95 2.75 -8.70
N VAL A 78 28.51 3.92 -8.99
CA VAL A 78 27.88 5.23 -8.78
C VAL A 78 27.00 5.66 -9.96
N ASN A 79 26.09 6.61 -9.77
CA ASN A 79 25.28 7.20 -10.85
C ASN A 79 26.08 8.21 -11.70
N ALA A 80 25.45 8.93 -12.64
CA ALA A 80 26.14 9.90 -13.50
C ALA A 80 26.79 11.11 -12.80
N ARG A 81 26.42 11.40 -11.55
CA ARG A 81 27.07 12.46 -10.75
C ARG A 81 28.17 11.92 -9.83
N GLY A 82 28.53 10.64 -9.99
CA GLY A 82 29.50 10.01 -9.10
C GLY A 82 28.96 9.73 -7.70
N VAL A 83 27.64 9.71 -7.50
CA VAL A 83 27.00 9.45 -6.21
C VAL A 83 26.70 7.95 -6.05
N ASP A 84 27.09 7.39 -4.90
CA ASP A 84 26.62 6.07 -4.45
C ASP A 84 25.18 6.23 -3.95
N LEU A 85 24.22 5.74 -4.75
CA LEU A 85 22.80 5.84 -4.43
C LEU A 85 22.47 5.18 -3.08
N ASN A 86 23.17 4.11 -2.68
CA ASN A 86 22.99 3.45 -1.39
C ASN A 86 23.81 4.09 -0.24
N ARG A 87 24.26 5.33 -0.44
CA ARG A 87 24.72 6.27 0.59
C ARG A 87 23.93 7.58 0.59
N ASN A 88 23.03 7.77 -0.37
CA ASN A 88 22.31 9.03 -0.60
C ASN A 88 20.95 9.12 0.14
N PHE A 89 20.48 8.06 0.80
CA PHE A 89 19.18 8.09 1.51
C PHE A 89 19.25 8.89 2.82
N PRO A 90 18.15 9.53 3.30
CA PRO A 90 18.22 10.48 4.42
C PRO A 90 18.59 9.93 5.80
N HIS A 91 18.42 8.64 6.07
CA HIS A 91 18.64 8.11 7.41
C HIS A 91 20.13 8.02 7.78
N ARG A 92 20.51 8.71 8.86
CA ARG A 92 21.90 8.85 9.34
C ARG A 92 22.86 9.39 8.27
N TRP A 93 22.33 10.04 7.23
CA TRP A 93 23.09 10.61 6.14
C TRP A 93 24.10 11.65 6.66
N ARG A 94 25.28 11.69 6.06
CA ARG A 94 26.31 12.71 6.30
C ARG A 94 27.04 12.98 5.00
N THR A 95 27.62 14.18 4.89
CA THR A 95 28.57 14.48 3.82
C THR A 95 29.79 13.57 3.91
N GLY A 96 30.50 13.42 2.79
CA GLY A 96 31.67 12.56 2.70
C GLY A 96 32.43 12.80 1.39
N PRO A 97 33.66 12.28 1.29
CA PRO A 97 34.52 12.52 0.14
C PRO A 97 33.90 11.98 -1.15
N ARG A 98 34.40 12.49 -2.30
CA ARG A 98 34.10 11.90 -3.62
C ARG A 98 34.72 10.50 -3.74
N GLY A 99 34.23 9.71 -4.69
CA GLY A 99 34.71 8.36 -4.96
C GLY A 99 33.63 7.28 -4.75
N ARG A 100 34.07 6.03 -4.50
CA ARG A 100 33.21 4.83 -4.52
C ARG A 100 31.98 4.89 -3.60
N PHE A 101 32.09 5.60 -2.47
CA PHE A 101 31.04 5.72 -1.46
C PHE A 101 30.52 7.16 -1.29
N HIS A 102 30.71 8.01 -2.31
CA HIS A 102 30.30 9.40 -2.22
C HIS A 102 28.78 9.53 -1.98
N PRO A 103 28.34 10.13 -0.87
CA PRO A 103 26.92 10.16 -0.48
C PRO A 103 26.10 11.24 -1.21
N GLY A 104 26.73 12.04 -2.07
CA GLY A 104 26.14 13.22 -2.70
C GLY A 104 26.30 14.50 -1.88
N PRO A 105 25.90 15.66 -2.43
CA PRO A 105 26.01 16.97 -1.74
C PRO A 105 25.00 17.15 -0.60
N ARG A 106 23.87 16.44 -0.64
CA ARG A 106 22.85 16.43 0.42
C ARG A 106 22.06 15.12 0.36
N ALA A 107 21.39 14.78 1.46
CA ALA A 107 20.44 13.67 1.48
C ALA A 107 19.41 13.78 0.35
N ALA A 108 19.15 12.67 -0.34
CA ALA A 108 18.23 12.56 -1.46
C ALA A 108 18.46 13.61 -2.56
N SER A 109 19.72 13.96 -2.82
CA SER A 109 20.11 14.84 -3.93
C SER A 109 19.78 14.21 -5.29
N GLU A 110 19.85 12.88 -5.39
CA GLU A 110 19.75 12.19 -6.67
C GLU A 110 18.28 11.92 -7.08
N PRO A 111 17.92 12.10 -8.37
CA PRO A 111 16.59 11.78 -8.86
C PRO A 111 16.23 10.29 -8.66
N GLU A 112 17.20 9.39 -8.80
CA GLU A 112 17.02 7.95 -8.62
C GLU A 112 16.64 7.61 -7.16
N THR A 113 17.37 8.17 -6.19
CA THR A 113 17.07 8.03 -4.76
C THR A 113 15.66 8.56 -4.45
N ARG A 114 15.31 9.75 -4.96
CA ARG A 114 13.97 10.34 -4.77
C ARG A 114 12.88 9.48 -5.38
N TYR A 115 13.13 8.84 -6.52
CA TYR A 115 12.18 7.92 -7.13
C TYR A 115 11.95 6.69 -6.27
N ALA A 116 13.01 6.02 -5.81
CA ALA A 116 12.88 4.88 -4.89
C ALA A 116 12.11 5.26 -3.61
N MET A 117 12.38 6.45 -3.05
CA MET A 117 11.65 6.94 -1.89
C MET A 117 10.16 7.16 -2.18
N ARG A 118 9.83 7.73 -3.36
CA ARG A 118 8.44 7.91 -3.80
C ARG A 118 7.74 6.56 -3.97
N LEU A 119 8.36 5.64 -4.71
CA LEU A 119 7.85 4.28 -4.91
C LEU A 119 7.56 3.59 -3.60
N THR A 120 8.50 3.63 -2.66
CA THR A 120 8.33 2.93 -1.39
C THR A 120 7.15 3.50 -0.59
N ARG A 121 7.02 4.83 -0.53
CA ARG A 121 5.89 5.49 0.15
C ARG A 121 4.56 5.25 -0.53
N GLU A 122 4.53 5.29 -1.86
CA GLU A 122 3.30 5.10 -2.61
C GLU A 122 2.87 3.64 -2.53
N ILE A 123 3.74 2.70 -2.92
CA ILE A 123 3.48 1.25 -2.91
C ILE A 123 3.15 0.77 -1.52
N ASP A 124 3.83 1.29 -0.50
CA ASP A 124 3.70 0.86 0.89
C ASP A 124 3.85 -0.67 1.02
N PRO A 125 5.05 -1.20 0.70
CA PRO A 125 5.28 -2.63 0.55
C PRO A 125 5.31 -3.35 1.90
N HIS A 126 4.78 -4.58 1.94
CA HIS A 126 4.87 -5.47 3.09
C HIS A 126 6.19 -6.23 3.21
N VAL A 127 7.11 -6.04 2.27
CA VAL A 127 8.50 -6.48 2.34
C VAL A 127 9.20 -5.86 1.15
N THR A 128 10.45 -5.42 1.34
CA THR A 128 11.29 -4.95 0.24
C THR A 128 12.59 -5.74 0.17
N VAL A 129 12.89 -6.24 -1.03
CA VAL A 129 14.12 -6.98 -1.29
C VAL A 129 15.03 -6.10 -2.16
N TRP A 130 16.14 -5.66 -1.58
CA TRP A 130 17.17 -4.88 -2.26
C TRP A 130 18.26 -5.85 -2.74
N LEU A 131 18.30 -6.13 -4.04
CA LEU A 131 19.30 -7.02 -4.63
C LEU A 131 20.61 -6.24 -4.87
N HIS A 132 21.72 -6.85 -4.47
CA HIS A 132 23.09 -6.34 -4.56
C HIS A 132 24.05 -7.47 -4.92
N GLN A 133 25.35 -7.17 -5.05
CA GLN A 133 26.47 -8.10 -5.25
C GLN A 133 27.74 -7.57 -4.55
N PRO A 134 28.76 -8.40 -4.27
CA PRO A 134 28.98 -9.77 -4.78
C PRO A 134 29.09 -10.86 -3.68
N TYR A 135 28.63 -10.58 -2.45
CA TYR A 135 29.04 -11.39 -1.29
C TYR A 135 28.34 -12.75 -1.13
N GLY A 136 27.24 -13.02 -1.84
CA GLY A 136 26.53 -14.30 -1.70
C GLY A 136 25.89 -14.52 -0.32
N ILE A 137 25.27 -13.49 0.26
CA ILE A 137 24.69 -13.49 1.61
C ILE A 137 23.32 -12.78 1.65
N VAL A 138 22.52 -13.06 2.67
CA VAL A 138 21.34 -12.22 3.00
C VAL A 138 21.68 -11.36 4.21
N VAL A 139 21.48 -10.05 4.08
CA VAL A 139 21.88 -9.08 5.11
C VAL A 139 20.64 -8.47 5.77
N PRO A 140 20.40 -8.76 7.07
CA PRO A 140 19.34 -8.09 7.81
C PRO A 140 19.73 -6.63 8.06
N GLY A 141 18.79 -5.72 7.85
CA GLY A 141 18.85 -4.35 8.32
C GLY A 141 18.30 -4.22 9.74
N ALA A 142 18.59 -3.10 10.41
CA ALA A 142 17.85 -2.73 11.61
C ALA A 142 16.35 -2.61 11.26
N GLY A 143 15.46 -3.19 12.07
CA GLY A 143 14.02 -3.24 11.82
C GLY A 143 13.57 -4.31 10.79
N SER A 144 14.48 -5.09 10.21
CA SER A 144 14.09 -6.18 9.31
C SER A 144 13.37 -7.32 10.04
N SER A 145 12.37 -7.93 9.41
CA SER A 145 11.78 -9.19 9.90
C SER A 145 12.77 -10.34 9.74
N MET A 146 13.38 -10.78 10.84
CA MET A 146 14.33 -11.89 10.83
C MET A 146 13.72 -13.19 10.30
N ARG A 147 12.41 -13.37 10.44
CA ARG A 147 11.68 -14.50 9.88
C ARG A 147 11.67 -14.47 8.34
N LEU A 148 11.38 -13.30 7.74
CA LEU A 148 11.41 -13.15 6.28
C LEU A 148 12.84 -13.26 5.73
N VAL A 149 13.83 -12.69 6.43
CA VAL A 149 15.26 -12.82 6.11
C VAL A 149 15.69 -14.29 6.07
N ARG A 150 15.43 -15.04 7.15
CA ARG A 150 15.76 -16.48 7.23
C ARG A 150 15.03 -17.30 6.18
N ARG A 151 13.78 -16.95 5.87
CA ARG A 151 13.00 -17.62 4.83
C ARG A 151 13.62 -17.40 3.45
N TYR A 152 13.96 -16.16 3.09
CA TYR A 152 14.63 -15.87 1.83
C TYR A 152 15.94 -16.65 1.74
N ALA A 153 16.78 -16.55 2.77
CA ALA A 153 18.07 -17.21 2.86
C ALA A 153 17.98 -18.72 2.65
N ARG A 154 17.01 -19.39 3.31
CA ARG A 154 16.77 -20.83 3.17
C ARG A 154 16.45 -21.22 1.73
N VAL A 155 15.52 -20.51 1.08
CA VAL A 155 15.08 -20.85 -0.29
C VAL A 155 16.18 -20.51 -1.32
N ALA A 156 16.88 -19.39 -1.12
CA ALA A 156 17.99 -18.98 -1.98
C ALA A 156 19.28 -19.81 -1.75
N ARG A 157 19.34 -20.58 -0.65
CA ARG A 157 20.53 -21.31 -0.19
C ARG A 157 21.73 -20.39 0.05
N LEU A 158 21.49 -19.28 0.76
CA LEU A 158 22.51 -18.31 1.15
C LEU A 158 22.59 -18.21 2.68
N PRO A 159 23.78 -18.00 3.26
CA PRO A 159 23.90 -17.71 4.68
C PRO A 159 23.37 -16.30 5.01
N VAL A 160 22.88 -16.13 6.23
CA VAL A 160 22.53 -14.82 6.78
C VAL A 160 23.77 -14.25 7.47
N ARG A 161 24.24 -13.07 7.04
CA ARG A 161 25.40 -12.38 7.63
C ARG A 161 25.13 -10.89 7.78
N ARG A 162 25.81 -10.22 8.70
CA ARG A 162 25.74 -8.76 8.88
C ARG A 162 26.89 -8.09 8.14
N LEU A 163 26.63 -6.90 7.62
CA LEU A 163 27.64 -5.99 7.09
C LEU A 163 27.85 -4.81 8.08
N PRO A 164 28.94 -4.03 7.94
CA PRO A 164 29.12 -2.80 8.71
C PRO A 164 27.89 -1.88 8.65
N ARG A 165 27.69 -1.08 9.70
CA ARG A 165 26.55 -0.16 9.81
C ARG A 165 26.75 1.08 8.93
N TYR A 166 26.58 0.91 7.62
CA TYR A 166 26.64 2.01 6.66
C TYR A 166 25.55 3.06 6.90
N ARG A 167 25.88 4.31 6.55
CA ARG A 167 25.01 5.48 6.63
C ARG A 167 24.34 5.72 5.29
N GLY A 168 23.15 6.35 5.31
CA GLY A 168 22.44 6.75 4.10
C GLY A 168 22.03 5.59 3.19
N THR A 169 21.80 4.41 3.75
CA THR A 169 21.37 3.23 2.99
C THR A 169 19.85 3.21 2.78
N ALA A 170 19.42 2.59 1.69
CA ALA A 170 18.01 2.43 1.35
C ALA A 170 17.25 1.67 2.44
N VAL A 171 17.79 0.52 2.89
CA VAL A 171 17.20 -0.30 3.95
C VAL A 171 17.15 0.44 5.29
N GLY A 172 18.20 1.17 5.66
CA GLY A 172 18.23 1.96 6.90
C GLY A 172 17.16 3.05 6.91
N TRP A 173 16.99 3.76 5.79
CA TRP A 173 15.92 4.75 5.64
C TRP A 173 14.54 4.11 5.65
N GLN A 174 14.34 3.04 4.89
CA GLN A 174 13.04 2.40 4.75
C GLN A 174 12.53 1.85 6.08
N ASN A 175 13.36 1.10 6.80
CA ASN A 175 12.95 0.46 8.06
C ASN A 175 12.78 1.45 9.23
N THR A 176 13.26 2.69 9.11
CA THR A 176 13.07 3.72 10.14
C THR A 176 11.94 4.70 9.84
N THR A 177 11.42 4.71 8.60
CA THR A 177 10.41 5.67 8.16
C THR A 177 9.08 5.04 7.78
N GLN A 178 8.98 3.70 7.83
CA GLN A 178 7.76 2.97 7.50
C GLN A 178 7.41 1.96 8.59
N ASP A 179 6.19 2.05 9.11
CA ASP A 179 5.65 1.21 10.20
C ASP A 179 5.29 -0.21 9.75
N ALA A 180 5.68 -0.58 8.53
CA ALA A 180 5.21 -1.79 7.90
C ALA A 180 6.32 -2.38 7.04
N ASN A 181 7.10 -3.25 7.68
CA ASN A 181 7.73 -4.43 7.11
C ASN A 181 9.17 -4.33 6.57
N GLY A 182 9.97 -5.23 7.13
CA GLY A 182 11.41 -5.33 6.97
C GLY A 182 11.90 -5.40 5.53
N ALA A 183 12.44 -4.29 5.07
CA ALA A 183 13.38 -4.28 3.96
C ALA A 183 14.67 -4.99 4.39
N PHE A 184 15.29 -5.73 3.48
CA PHE A 184 16.58 -6.36 3.70
C PHE A 184 17.36 -6.43 2.40
N VAL A 185 18.67 -6.62 2.51
CA VAL A 185 19.57 -6.75 1.35
C VAL A 185 19.80 -8.22 1.05
N VAL A 186 19.88 -8.55 -0.24
CA VAL A 186 20.35 -9.83 -0.74
C VAL A 186 21.54 -9.57 -1.64
N GLU A 187 22.71 -10.00 -1.19
CA GLU A 187 23.95 -9.98 -1.95
C GLU A 187 24.02 -11.27 -2.77
N LEU A 188 23.84 -11.20 -4.08
CA LEU A 188 24.16 -12.29 -4.99
C LEU A 188 25.69 -12.48 -5.02
N ARG A 189 26.15 -13.63 -5.51
CA ARG A 189 27.58 -13.86 -5.79
C ARG A 189 28.04 -12.99 -6.95
N GLU A 190 29.34 -12.77 -7.08
CA GLU A 190 29.96 -12.05 -8.19
C GLU A 190 29.55 -12.59 -9.57
N GLY A 191 29.56 -11.70 -10.58
CA GLY A 191 29.32 -12.06 -11.97
C GLY A 191 27.84 -12.25 -12.33
N ARG A 192 27.57 -12.89 -13.48
CA ARG A 192 26.20 -13.14 -13.94
C ARG A 192 25.68 -14.45 -13.33
N PRO A 193 24.54 -14.45 -12.61
CA PRO A 193 24.01 -15.66 -12.02
C PRO A 193 23.50 -16.63 -13.09
N SER A 194 23.74 -17.93 -12.91
CA SER A 194 23.18 -18.97 -13.78
C SER A 194 21.64 -19.02 -13.67
N THR A 195 20.98 -19.60 -14.67
CA THR A 195 19.52 -19.79 -14.69
C THR A 195 19.01 -20.49 -13.42
N THR A 196 19.75 -21.48 -12.90
CA THR A 196 19.40 -22.17 -11.64
C THR A 196 19.43 -21.23 -10.44
N VAL A 197 20.46 -20.39 -10.35
CA VAL A 197 20.58 -19.39 -9.27
C VAL A 197 19.43 -18.38 -9.38
N VAL A 198 19.17 -17.85 -10.58
CA VAL A 198 18.04 -16.94 -10.85
C VAL A 198 16.71 -17.56 -10.40
N ARG A 199 16.45 -18.82 -10.77
CA ARG A 199 15.23 -19.55 -10.36
C ARG A 199 15.09 -19.66 -8.84
N ARG A 200 16.18 -19.91 -8.10
CA ARG A 200 16.18 -19.95 -6.63
C ARG A 200 15.84 -18.60 -6.02
N HIS A 201 16.42 -17.51 -6.53
CA HIS A 201 16.10 -16.16 -6.04
C HIS A 201 14.64 -15.77 -6.33
N VAL A 202 14.09 -16.11 -7.51
CA VAL A 202 12.66 -15.90 -7.80
C VAL A 202 11.78 -16.70 -6.84
N ALA A 203 12.11 -17.96 -6.57
CA ALA A 203 11.39 -18.77 -5.59
C ALA A 203 11.47 -18.17 -4.17
N ALA A 204 12.63 -17.62 -3.80
CA ALA A 204 12.84 -16.95 -2.51
C ALA A 204 11.99 -15.67 -2.38
N VAL A 205 11.90 -14.85 -3.45
CA VAL A 205 10.98 -13.71 -3.51
C VAL A 205 9.53 -14.17 -3.33
N HIS A 206 9.09 -15.20 -4.05
CA HIS A 206 7.73 -15.75 -3.88
C HIS A 206 7.49 -16.29 -2.45
N ALA A 207 8.51 -16.89 -1.82
CA ALA A 207 8.40 -17.39 -0.46
C ALA A 207 8.20 -16.28 0.58
N VAL A 208 8.90 -15.15 0.44
CA VAL A 208 8.67 -13.98 1.32
C VAL A 208 7.40 -13.22 0.95
N ALA A 209 7.01 -13.23 -0.33
CA ALA A 209 5.75 -12.66 -0.82
C ALA A 209 4.54 -13.34 -0.18
N ARG A 210 4.55 -14.67 -0.05
CA ARG A 210 3.49 -15.41 0.64
C ARG A 210 3.36 -15.07 2.14
N GLY A 211 4.39 -14.48 2.76
CA GLY A 211 4.36 -14.08 4.17
C GLY A 211 4.22 -15.27 5.14
N GLU A 212 3.93 -15.00 6.42
CA GLU A 212 3.32 -16.03 7.28
C GLU A 212 2.21 -16.72 6.49
N THR A 213 2.15 -18.05 6.50
CA THR A 213 0.97 -18.75 6.01
C THR A 213 -0.24 -18.04 6.61
N ALA A 214 -1.04 -17.35 5.79
CA ALA A 214 -2.47 -17.51 5.92
C ALA A 214 -2.62 -19.03 5.93
N THR A 215 -2.83 -19.61 7.12
CA THR A 215 -3.11 -21.04 7.19
C THR A 215 -4.22 -21.28 6.18
N ALA A 216 -4.15 -22.39 5.44
CA ALA A 216 -5.22 -22.76 4.51
C ALA A 216 -6.62 -22.70 5.18
N ARG A 217 -6.67 -22.72 6.53
CA ARG A 217 -7.84 -22.41 7.36
C ARG A 217 -8.42 -21.00 7.18
N ALA A 218 -7.61 -19.93 7.16
CA ALA A 218 -8.09 -18.56 6.94
C ALA A 218 -8.57 -18.31 5.50
N ALA A 219 -7.94 -18.99 4.52
CA ALA A 219 -8.39 -18.95 3.13
C ALA A 219 -9.68 -19.76 2.90
N ARG A 220 -9.91 -20.83 3.67
CA ARG A 220 -11.14 -21.65 3.61
C ARG A 220 -12.36 -20.99 4.27
N THR A 221 -12.17 -19.98 5.11
CA THR A 221 -13.25 -19.22 5.77
C THR A 221 -13.42 -17.81 5.19
N ALA A 222 -12.68 -17.46 4.14
CA ALA A 222 -12.73 -16.10 3.61
C ALA A 222 -13.95 -15.92 2.72
N ALA A 223 -14.79 -14.93 3.05
CA ALA A 223 -15.94 -14.60 2.23
C ALA A 223 -15.48 -14.21 0.80
N PRO A 224 -16.11 -14.75 -0.26
CA PRO A 224 -15.68 -14.48 -1.62
C PRO A 224 -15.82 -12.99 -1.94
N LYS A 225 -14.88 -12.46 -2.72
CA LYS A 225 -14.97 -11.08 -3.24
C LYS A 225 -16.19 -11.00 -4.16
N PRO A 226 -17.16 -10.12 -3.93
CA PRO A 226 -18.27 -9.95 -4.86
C PRO A 226 -17.79 -9.30 -6.16
N THR A 227 -18.61 -9.37 -7.21
CA THR A 227 -18.38 -8.58 -8.43
C THR A 227 -18.42 -7.10 -8.08
N ILE A 228 -17.35 -6.37 -8.41
CA ILE A 228 -17.17 -4.96 -8.11
C ILE A 228 -16.75 -4.25 -9.39
N LYS A 229 -17.51 -3.24 -9.80
CA LYS A 229 -17.14 -2.37 -10.92
C LYS A 229 -16.18 -1.29 -10.43
N TRP A 230 -15.07 -1.11 -11.13
CA TRP A 230 -14.13 -0.04 -10.84
C TRP A 230 -14.57 1.24 -11.56
N ASN A 231 -15.14 2.19 -10.81
CA ASN A 231 -15.59 3.48 -11.32
C ASN A 231 -14.92 4.58 -10.48
N PRO A 232 -13.64 4.89 -10.72
CA PRO A 232 -12.90 5.80 -9.85
C PRO A 232 -13.42 7.23 -9.93
N ILE A 233 -13.46 7.90 -8.79
CA ILE A 233 -13.43 9.37 -8.78
C ILE A 233 -11.99 9.87 -8.99
N PRO A 234 -11.80 11.12 -9.46
CA PRO A 234 -10.49 11.76 -9.46
C PRO A 234 -9.89 11.80 -8.04
N PHE A 235 -8.84 11.02 -7.84
CA PHE A 235 -8.09 10.93 -6.57
C PHE A 235 -6.58 11.10 -6.83
N GLY A 236 -6.25 12.17 -7.55
CA GLY A 236 -4.89 12.50 -7.98
C GLY A 236 -3.99 13.02 -6.85
N VAL A 237 -2.80 13.50 -7.24
CA VAL A 237 -1.76 13.99 -6.29
C VAL A 237 -2.30 15.05 -5.34
N GLU A 238 -3.11 16.00 -5.80
CA GLU A 238 -3.62 17.06 -4.94
C GLU A 238 -4.64 16.56 -3.91
N ARG A 239 -5.60 15.72 -4.29
CA ARG A 239 -6.56 15.15 -3.32
C ARG A 239 -5.85 14.28 -2.26
N LYS A 240 -4.78 13.56 -2.65
CA LYS A 240 -3.91 12.85 -1.70
C LYS A 240 -3.17 13.81 -0.76
N ARG A 241 -2.68 14.96 -1.25
CA ARG A 241 -2.07 16.00 -0.40
C ARG A 241 -3.08 16.60 0.56
N GLN A 242 -4.29 16.90 0.11
CA GLN A 242 -5.41 17.35 0.96
C GLN A 242 -5.70 16.33 2.05
N MET A 243 -5.87 15.05 1.70
CA MET A 243 -6.12 13.98 2.66
C MET A 243 -4.97 13.83 3.68
N LYS A 244 -3.71 13.98 3.24
CA LYS A 244 -2.55 13.98 4.15
C LYS A 244 -2.57 15.16 5.13
N ARG A 245 -2.93 16.37 4.66
CA ARG A 245 -3.06 17.56 5.52
C ARG A 245 -4.20 17.37 6.53
N TYR A 246 -5.35 16.90 6.07
CA TYR A 246 -6.50 16.55 6.90
C TYR A 246 -6.09 15.53 7.98
N ALA A 247 -5.50 14.39 7.60
CA ALA A 247 -5.13 13.35 8.55
C ALA A 247 -4.06 13.81 9.56
N LYS A 248 -3.14 14.71 9.16
CA LYS A 248 -2.16 15.30 10.07
C LYS A 248 -2.85 16.16 11.12
N ARG A 249 -3.87 16.92 10.74
CA ARG A 249 -4.57 17.86 11.60
C ARG A 249 -5.59 17.16 12.51
N HIS A 250 -6.36 16.23 11.97
CA HIS A 250 -7.46 15.55 12.67
C HIS A 250 -6.99 14.34 13.49
N TYR A 251 -5.88 13.70 13.10
CA TYR A 251 -5.43 12.44 13.68
C TYR A 251 -3.93 12.39 13.98
N GLY A 252 -3.19 13.50 13.85
CA GLY A 252 -1.73 13.51 14.01
C GLY A 252 -0.96 12.66 12.98
N LEU A 253 -1.62 12.16 11.92
CA LEU A 253 -1.04 11.21 10.97
C LEU A 253 -0.49 11.92 9.73
N ASN A 254 0.83 11.88 9.51
CA ASN A 254 1.48 12.49 8.34
C ASN A 254 1.41 11.62 7.06
N THR A 255 0.25 11.04 6.77
CA THR A 255 0.00 10.14 5.64
C THR A 255 -1.41 10.33 5.07
N HIS A 256 -1.63 9.95 3.81
CA HIS A 256 -2.97 9.84 3.22
C HIS A 256 -3.41 8.37 3.07
N LEU A 257 -2.57 7.44 3.52
CA LEU A 257 -2.78 6.01 3.36
C LEU A 257 -3.72 5.47 4.44
N LEU A 258 -4.71 4.67 4.04
CA LEU A 258 -5.52 3.88 4.95
C LEU A 258 -4.76 2.60 5.30
N ARG A 259 -4.30 2.51 6.54
CA ARG A 259 -3.47 1.39 7.02
C ARG A 259 -4.28 0.53 7.98
N ALA A 260 -4.33 -0.77 7.71
CA ALA A 260 -4.96 -1.78 8.57
C ALA A 260 -6.36 -1.35 9.09
N PRO A 261 -7.32 -1.06 8.19
CA PRO A 261 -8.63 -0.54 8.56
C PRO A 261 -9.32 -1.46 9.57
N LYS A 262 -9.91 -0.85 10.59
CA LYS A 262 -10.62 -1.53 11.68
C LYS A 262 -12.12 -1.33 11.63
N VAL A 263 -12.60 -0.33 10.89
CA VAL A 263 -14.03 0.03 10.84
C VAL A 263 -14.56 -0.11 9.41
N ILE A 264 -15.81 -0.53 9.27
CA ILE A 264 -16.59 -0.41 8.03
C ILE A 264 -17.80 0.46 8.32
N GLY A 265 -17.86 1.64 7.69
CA GLY A 265 -18.94 2.61 7.86
C GLY A 265 -20.03 2.42 6.81
N GLN A 266 -21.28 2.28 7.23
CA GLN A 266 -22.46 2.20 6.38
C GLN A 266 -23.13 3.57 6.32
N HIS A 267 -23.40 4.01 5.09
CA HIS A 267 -23.98 5.32 4.79
C HIS A 267 -25.07 5.20 3.74
N PHE A 268 -25.95 6.20 3.66
CA PHE A 268 -26.80 6.41 2.49
C PHE A 268 -26.57 7.81 1.92
N THR A 269 -26.67 7.91 0.60
CA THR A 269 -26.22 9.10 -0.15
C THR A 269 -27.11 10.34 -0.02
N ALA A 270 -28.30 10.20 0.59
CA ALA A 270 -29.38 11.19 0.55
C ALA A 270 -29.79 11.58 -0.88
N SER A 271 -29.55 10.68 -1.84
CA SER A 271 -29.84 10.87 -3.27
C SER A 271 -30.54 9.63 -3.84
N SER A 272 -31.21 9.78 -4.97
CA SER A 272 -31.96 8.70 -5.63
C SER A 272 -31.21 8.01 -6.77
N SER A 273 -29.99 8.45 -7.13
CA SER A 273 -29.24 7.89 -8.26
C SER A 273 -27.73 7.76 -8.01
N PHE A 274 -27.11 6.75 -8.62
CA PHE A 274 -25.65 6.60 -8.65
C PHE A 274 -24.95 7.86 -9.16
N ALA A 275 -25.42 8.44 -10.27
CA ALA A 275 -24.78 9.57 -10.92
C ALA A 275 -24.70 10.80 -10.00
N SER A 276 -25.75 11.08 -9.24
CA SER A 276 -25.78 12.22 -8.31
C SER A 276 -24.74 12.07 -7.19
N ALA A 277 -24.74 10.92 -6.51
CA ALA A 277 -23.78 10.60 -5.46
C ALA A 277 -22.33 10.54 -5.99
N PHE A 278 -22.13 9.92 -7.16
CA PHE A 278 -20.83 9.87 -7.82
C PHE A 278 -20.30 11.27 -8.14
N ASN A 279 -21.12 12.13 -8.76
CA ASN A 279 -20.72 13.49 -9.14
C ASN A 279 -20.42 14.37 -7.91
N THR A 280 -21.14 14.17 -6.81
CA THR A 280 -20.81 14.79 -5.52
C THR A 280 -19.38 14.46 -5.09
N PHE A 281 -19.00 13.18 -5.15
CA PHE A 281 -17.65 12.75 -4.80
C PHE A 281 -16.58 13.18 -5.81
N VAL A 282 -16.92 13.27 -7.10
CA VAL A 282 -16.04 13.77 -8.16
C VAL A 282 -15.69 15.24 -7.94
N SER A 283 -16.66 16.08 -7.53
CA SER A 283 -16.45 17.51 -7.31
C SER A 283 -15.33 17.83 -6.31
N ASN A 284 -15.12 16.91 -5.35
CA ASN A 284 -14.21 17.08 -4.23
C ASN A 284 -14.47 18.41 -3.48
N ALA A 285 -15.66 19.03 -3.58
CA ALA A 285 -15.99 20.33 -3.00
C ALA A 285 -15.72 20.37 -1.48
N PRO A 286 -15.30 21.51 -0.89
CA PRO A 286 -15.14 21.60 0.55
C PRO A 286 -16.43 21.20 1.27
N ASN A 287 -16.30 20.49 2.38
CA ASN A 287 -17.44 20.13 3.22
C ASN A 287 -17.14 20.54 4.67
N VAL A 288 -18.05 21.31 5.27
CA VAL A 288 -17.81 22.03 6.54
C VAL A 288 -16.54 22.88 6.46
N GLY A 289 -16.39 23.61 5.35
CA GLY A 289 -15.26 24.53 5.11
C GLY A 289 -13.92 23.86 4.78
N GLU A 290 -13.83 22.54 4.66
CA GLU A 290 -12.54 21.85 4.53
C GLU A 290 -12.44 20.88 3.34
N LYS A 291 -11.21 20.72 2.83
CA LYS A 291 -10.80 19.69 1.86
C LYS A 291 -10.00 18.56 2.56
N PRO A 292 -9.96 17.34 2.00
CA PRO A 292 -10.62 16.92 0.76
C PRO A 292 -12.13 16.89 0.97
N GLY A 293 -12.88 17.10 -0.12
CA GLY A 293 -14.32 16.89 -0.09
C GLY A 293 -14.66 15.44 0.20
N VAL A 294 -15.92 15.21 0.56
CA VAL A 294 -16.41 13.88 0.95
C VAL A 294 -16.21 12.84 -0.15
N CYS A 295 -15.97 11.60 0.26
CA CYS A 295 -15.91 10.44 -0.62
C CYS A 295 -16.08 9.15 0.17
N ALA A 296 -16.58 8.12 -0.49
CA ALA A 296 -16.58 6.75 0.02
C ALA A 296 -15.73 5.82 -0.85
N HIS A 297 -15.36 4.68 -0.29
CA HIS A 297 -14.61 3.66 -1.03
C HIS A 297 -15.52 2.90 -1.99
N PHE A 298 -16.75 2.62 -1.54
CA PHE A 298 -17.76 1.93 -2.32
C PHE A 298 -19.07 2.70 -2.35
N LEU A 299 -19.80 2.50 -3.44
CA LEU A 299 -21.18 2.94 -3.62
C LEU A 299 -21.99 1.77 -4.18
N ILE A 300 -23.12 1.46 -3.57
CA ILE A 300 -24.05 0.40 -3.99
C ILE A 300 -25.32 1.03 -4.56
N ASP A 301 -25.57 0.80 -5.84
CA ASP A 301 -26.75 1.31 -6.53
C ASP A 301 -28.01 0.53 -6.12
N ARG A 302 -29.20 1.05 -6.47
CA ARG A 302 -30.50 0.46 -6.11
C ARG A 302 -30.71 -0.93 -6.72
N ASP A 303 -30.04 -1.25 -7.82
CA ASP A 303 -30.10 -2.57 -8.45
C ASP A 303 -29.16 -3.61 -7.80
N GLY A 304 -28.34 -3.20 -6.82
CA GLY A 304 -27.35 -4.02 -6.14
C GLY A 304 -25.96 -4.02 -6.81
N THR A 305 -25.73 -3.23 -7.86
CA THR A 305 -24.41 -3.06 -8.46
C THR A 305 -23.46 -2.39 -7.45
N ILE A 306 -22.30 -3.01 -7.22
CA ILE A 306 -21.25 -2.47 -6.34
C ILE A 306 -20.22 -1.74 -7.19
N HIS A 307 -20.05 -0.46 -6.92
CA HIS A 307 -19.02 0.39 -7.52
C HIS A 307 -17.93 0.68 -6.49
N GLN A 308 -16.67 0.48 -6.85
CA GLN A 308 -15.54 0.95 -6.07
C GLN A 308 -15.03 2.26 -6.67
N LEU A 309 -15.01 3.31 -5.84
CA LEU A 309 -14.73 4.68 -6.26
C LEU A 309 -13.33 5.15 -5.84
N VAL A 310 -12.83 4.64 -4.72
CA VAL A 310 -11.50 4.98 -4.19
C VAL A 310 -10.72 3.71 -3.85
N SER A 311 -9.42 3.73 -4.13
CA SER A 311 -8.53 2.62 -3.75
C SER A 311 -8.54 2.46 -2.23
N LEU A 312 -8.69 1.21 -1.74
CA LEU A 312 -8.60 0.87 -0.31
C LEU A 312 -7.22 1.16 0.33
N ARG A 313 -6.29 1.74 -0.44
CA ARG A 313 -4.98 2.23 0.00
C ARG A 313 -5.07 3.63 0.59
N PHE A 314 -6.08 4.41 0.22
CA PHE A 314 -6.17 5.82 0.58
C PHE A 314 -7.32 6.02 1.56
N MET A 315 -7.11 6.89 2.53
CA MET A 315 -8.21 7.35 3.37
C MET A 315 -9.21 8.12 2.51
N CYS A 316 -10.49 7.97 2.83
CA CYS A 316 -11.57 8.80 2.33
C CYS A 316 -12.21 9.56 3.48
N ARG A 317 -12.69 10.77 3.22
CA ARG A 317 -13.40 11.58 4.21
C ARG A 317 -14.90 11.27 4.09
N HIS A 318 -15.43 10.42 4.95
CA HIS A 318 -16.86 10.06 5.01
C HIS A 318 -17.43 9.95 6.43
N ILE A 319 -16.56 9.82 7.45
CA ILE A 319 -16.97 9.65 8.84
C ILE A 319 -15.95 10.35 9.74
N ILE A 320 -16.31 11.56 10.21
CA ILE A 320 -15.42 12.38 11.05
C ILE A 320 -15.05 11.57 12.30
N GLY A 321 -13.80 11.68 12.73
CA GLY A 321 -13.25 10.87 13.82
C GLY A 321 -12.83 9.43 13.49
N LEU A 322 -13.24 8.86 12.34
CA LEU A 322 -12.93 7.45 11.99
C LEU A 322 -12.29 7.28 10.60
N ASN A 323 -12.16 8.34 9.80
CA ASN A 323 -11.59 8.28 8.44
C ASN A 323 -10.18 7.63 8.39
N HIS A 324 -9.41 7.69 9.48
CA HIS A 324 -8.08 7.09 9.54
C HIS A 324 -8.07 5.56 9.58
N THR A 325 -9.22 4.93 9.82
CA THR A 325 -9.33 3.47 10.01
C THR A 325 -10.59 2.88 9.39
N ALA A 326 -11.44 3.70 8.76
CA ALA A 326 -12.72 3.26 8.22
C ALA A 326 -12.68 3.03 6.69
N ILE A 327 -13.41 2.00 6.25
CA ILE A 327 -13.83 1.82 4.86
C ILE A 327 -15.30 2.20 4.75
N GLY A 328 -15.61 3.33 4.08
CA GLY A 328 -16.98 3.75 3.80
C GLY A 328 -17.67 3.01 2.65
N ILE A 329 -18.92 2.61 2.88
CA ILE A 329 -19.86 2.05 1.91
C ILE A 329 -21.10 2.95 1.89
N GLU A 330 -21.37 3.54 0.73
CA GLU A 330 -22.52 4.39 0.48
C GLU A 330 -23.61 3.61 -0.25
N HIS A 331 -24.87 3.81 0.12
CA HIS A 331 -26.02 3.22 -0.56
C HIS A 331 -26.84 4.32 -1.23
N VAL A 332 -27.14 4.16 -2.52
CA VAL A 332 -28.07 5.05 -3.22
C VAL A 332 -29.44 4.92 -2.57
N GLY A 333 -29.92 6.00 -1.97
CA GLY A 333 -31.08 5.99 -1.09
C GLY A 333 -31.14 7.23 -0.20
N THR A 334 -32.32 7.47 0.34
CA THR A 334 -32.65 8.64 1.17
C THR A 334 -32.96 8.30 2.62
N SER A 335 -33.00 7.01 2.99
CA SER A 335 -33.20 6.54 4.35
C SER A 335 -32.61 5.15 4.55
N ASP A 336 -32.26 4.82 5.80
CA ASP A 336 -31.76 3.49 6.17
C ASP A 336 -32.86 2.42 6.03
N ALA A 337 -34.11 2.74 6.32
CA ALA A 337 -35.27 1.88 6.06
C ALA A 337 -35.41 1.52 4.58
N GLY A 338 -35.25 2.50 3.68
CA GLY A 338 -35.31 2.28 2.22
C GLY A 338 -34.19 1.35 1.74
N VAL A 339 -32.97 1.55 2.24
CA VAL A 339 -31.82 0.69 1.93
C VAL A 339 -32.03 -0.73 2.46
N MET A 340 -32.48 -0.87 3.70
CA MET A 340 -32.73 -2.17 4.33
C MET A 340 -33.94 -2.91 3.76
N GLY A 341 -34.88 -2.20 3.13
CA GLY A 341 -36.04 -2.76 2.44
C GLY A 341 -35.73 -3.23 1.02
N ASN A 342 -34.67 -2.71 0.39
CA ASN A 342 -34.26 -3.12 -0.95
C ASN A 342 -33.38 -4.38 -0.89
N ARG A 343 -33.96 -5.54 -1.20
CA ARG A 343 -33.28 -6.84 -1.15
C ARG A 343 -31.99 -6.89 -1.97
N ARG A 344 -31.98 -6.32 -3.19
CA ARG A 344 -30.79 -6.37 -4.07
C ARG A 344 -29.63 -5.58 -3.49
N GLN A 345 -29.94 -4.38 -2.98
CA GLN A 345 -28.96 -3.50 -2.35
C GLN A 345 -28.45 -4.09 -1.02
N LEU A 346 -29.34 -4.63 -0.19
CA LEU A 346 -28.99 -5.29 1.07
C LEU A 346 -28.10 -6.52 0.85
N ASP A 347 -28.45 -7.40 -0.10
CA ASP A 347 -27.66 -8.59 -0.41
C ASP A 347 -26.26 -8.22 -0.90
N ALA A 348 -26.15 -7.21 -1.77
CA ALA A 348 -24.87 -6.67 -2.23
C ALA A 348 -24.03 -6.10 -1.07
N SER A 349 -24.66 -5.32 -0.20
CA SER A 349 -24.04 -4.73 0.98
C SER A 349 -23.50 -5.79 1.94
N LEU A 350 -24.30 -6.83 2.24
CA LEU A 350 -23.87 -7.93 3.12
C LEU A 350 -22.71 -8.72 2.53
N ARG A 351 -22.74 -9.04 1.23
CA ARG A 351 -21.61 -9.72 0.55
C ARG A 351 -20.34 -8.89 0.59
N LEU A 352 -20.44 -7.60 0.27
CA LEU A 352 -19.31 -6.67 0.30
C LEU A 352 -18.71 -6.55 1.71
N THR A 353 -19.57 -6.33 2.71
CA THR A 353 -19.14 -6.19 4.10
C THR A 353 -18.51 -7.49 4.63
N ARG A 354 -19.07 -8.68 4.32
CA ARG A 354 -18.45 -9.96 4.70
C ARG A 354 -17.05 -10.12 4.08
N TRP A 355 -16.90 -9.81 2.79
CA TRP A 355 -15.59 -9.85 2.13
C TRP A 355 -14.59 -8.89 2.78
N LEU A 356 -14.97 -7.63 3.00
CA LEU A 356 -14.10 -6.63 3.64
C LEU A 356 -13.70 -7.04 5.06
N ARG A 357 -14.64 -7.55 5.85
CA ARG A 357 -14.37 -8.05 7.19
C ARG A 357 -13.37 -9.21 7.18
N SER A 358 -13.60 -10.19 6.32
CA SER A 358 -12.69 -11.32 6.17
C SER A 358 -11.29 -10.88 5.72
N ARG A 359 -11.22 -9.93 4.79
CA ARG A 359 -9.98 -9.42 4.22
C ARG A 359 -9.14 -8.63 5.22
N TYR A 360 -9.75 -7.83 6.07
CA TYR A 360 -9.05 -6.91 6.98
C TYR A 360 -9.13 -7.32 8.46
N GLY A 361 -9.87 -8.38 8.79
CA GLY A 361 -10.08 -8.82 10.16
C GLY A 361 -10.93 -7.86 10.98
N VAL A 362 -11.88 -7.16 10.35
CA VAL A 362 -12.78 -6.20 11.01
C VAL A 362 -13.80 -6.96 11.87
N LYS A 363 -13.87 -6.63 13.16
CA LYS A 363 -14.81 -7.28 14.10
C LYS A 363 -16.24 -6.95 13.68
N LEU A 364 -17.20 -7.78 14.08
CA LEU A 364 -18.62 -7.50 13.78
C LEU A 364 -19.08 -6.20 14.45
N ALA A 365 -18.59 -5.91 15.66
CA ALA A 365 -18.90 -4.70 16.41
C ALA A 365 -18.42 -3.42 15.71
N ASP A 366 -17.37 -3.52 14.88
CA ASP A 366 -16.77 -2.38 14.15
C ASP A 366 -17.39 -2.17 12.76
N VAL A 367 -18.52 -2.83 12.47
CA VAL A 367 -19.40 -2.46 11.34
C VAL A 367 -20.44 -1.48 11.87
N LEU A 368 -20.26 -0.21 11.54
CA LEU A 368 -20.96 0.91 12.17
C LEU A 368 -21.81 1.68 11.15
N GLY A 369 -22.93 2.20 11.60
CA GLY A 369 -23.58 3.34 10.93
C GLY A 369 -22.90 4.64 11.32
N HIS A 370 -23.07 5.71 10.54
CA HIS A 370 -22.49 7.02 10.89
C HIS A 370 -22.95 7.47 12.28
N ALA A 371 -24.22 7.24 12.60
CA ALA A 371 -24.82 7.57 13.90
C ALA A 371 -24.12 6.89 15.11
N GLU A 372 -23.43 5.77 14.89
CA GLU A 372 -22.71 5.04 15.95
C GLU A 372 -21.25 5.50 16.12
N SER A 373 -20.77 6.46 15.30
CA SER A 373 -19.34 6.82 15.18
C SER A 373 -18.68 7.23 16.51
N LEU A 374 -19.36 8.05 17.31
CA LEU A 374 -18.82 8.56 18.59
C LEU A 374 -18.61 7.47 19.65
N GLY A 375 -19.33 6.36 19.55
CA GLY A 375 -19.22 5.24 20.48
C GLY A 375 -18.10 4.24 20.12
N SER A 376 -17.39 4.46 19.02
CA SER A 376 -16.33 3.54 18.57
C SER A 376 -15.08 3.66 19.44
N GLU A 377 -14.50 2.52 19.83
CA GLU A 377 -13.17 2.46 20.48
C GLU A 377 -12.04 3.05 19.61
N HIS A 378 -12.32 3.24 18.32
CA HIS A 378 -11.38 3.78 17.35
C HIS A 378 -11.58 5.27 17.07
N TYR A 379 -12.57 5.93 17.70
CA TYR A 379 -12.83 7.34 17.46
C TYR A 379 -11.65 8.20 17.90
N ARG A 380 -11.17 9.05 17.00
CA ARG A 380 -10.13 10.03 17.26
C ARG A 380 -10.39 11.30 16.48
N GLU A 381 -10.52 12.42 17.17
CA GLU A 381 -10.63 13.73 16.53
C GLU A 381 -9.84 14.78 17.31
N ASP A 382 -8.71 15.20 16.76
CA ASP A 382 -7.79 16.12 17.41
C ASP A 382 -8.30 17.57 17.31
N VAL A 383 -9.14 17.92 16.32
CA VAL A 383 -9.66 19.28 16.09
C VAL A 383 -10.90 19.56 16.95
N PRO A 384 -10.86 20.54 17.89
CA PRO A 384 -11.97 20.79 18.82
C PRO A 384 -13.32 21.06 18.16
N SER A 385 -13.36 21.84 17.07
CA SER A 385 -14.61 22.17 16.37
C SER A 385 -15.28 20.98 15.69
N PHE A 386 -14.56 19.86 15.48
CA PHE A 386 -15.07 18.64 14.88
C PHE A 386 -15.39 17.53 15.89
N ARG A 387 -14.95 17.67 17.15
CA ARG A 387 -15.22 16.68 18.19
C ARG A 387 -16.72 16.58 18.47
N GLY A 388 -17.21 15.36 18.63
CA GLY A 388 -18.62 15.11 18.92
C GLY A 388 -19.56 15.28 17.72
N GLN A 389 -19.04 15.61 16.52
CA GLN A 389 -19.86 15.61 15.31
C GLN A 389 -20.16 14.19 14.85
N THR A 390 -21.43 13.93 14.54
CA THR A 390 -21.94 12.70 13.96
C THR A 390 -23.09 13.02 13.01
N HIS A 391 -23.57 12.03 12.27
CA HIS A 391 -24.66 12.19 11.33
C HIS A 391 -25.76 11.15 11.59
N SER A 392 -26.98 11.41 11.12
CA SER A 392 -28.17 10.60 11.44
C SER A 392 -28.37 9.39 10.53
N ASP A 393 -27.48 9.12 9.57
CA ASP A 393 -27.60 7.98 8.67
C ASP A 393 -27.18 6.67 9.35
N PHE A 394 -27.97 5.61 9.08
CA PHE A 394 -27.86 4.27 9.67
C PHE A 394 -27.89 4.28 11.21
N GLN A 395 -29.09 4.41 11.76
CA GLN A 395 -29.30 4.48 13.20
C GLN A 395 -28.90 3.18 13.93
N PRO A 396 -28.61 3.23 15.26
CA PRO A 396 -28.19 2.06 16.02
C PRO A 396 -29.14 0.87 15.93
N ALA A 397 -30.47 1.11 15.88
CA ALA A 397 -31.47 0.06 15.72
C ALA A 397 -31.32 -0.69 14.38
N THR A 398 -31.12 0.06 13.30
CA THR A 398 -30.88 -0.47 11.96
C THR A 398 -29.58 -1.27 11.92
N MET A 399 -28.52 -0.74 12.52
CA MET A 399 -27.23 -1.40 12.53
C MET A 399 -27.19 -2.68 13.37
N ARG A 400 -27.97 -2.75 14.47
CA ARG A 400 -28.21 -4.02 15.18
C ARG A 400 -28.83 -5.07 14.26
N ARG A 401 -29.82 -4.70 13.44
CA ARG A 401 -30.43 -5.61 12.44
C ARG A 401 -29.42 -6.01 11.37
N TYR A 402 -28.68 -5.06 10.81
CA TYR A 402 -27.66 -5.30 9.78
C TYR A 402 -26.57 -6.29 10.28
N ARG A 403 -26.03 -6.06 11.48
CA ARG A 403 -25.05 -6.96 12.10
C ARG A 403 -25.59 -8.37 12.36
N ARG A 404 -26.86 -8.53 12.74
CA ARG A 404 -27.52 -9.86 12.83
C ARG A 404 -27.64 -10.55 11.47
N LEU A 405 -27.83 -9.82 10.38
CA LEU A 405 -27.89 -10.40 9.05
C LEU A 405 -26.49 -10.83 8.57
N LEU A 406 -25.44 -10.11 8.96
CA LEU A 406 -24.06 -10.51 8.64
C LEU A 406 -23.65 -11.86 9.24
N THR A 407 -24.20 -12.24 10.40
CA THR A 407 -23.89 -13.51 11.08
C THR A 407 -24.67 -14.70 10.56
N ARG A 408 -25.83 -14.47 9.94
CA ARG A 408 -26.56 -15.55 9.25
C ARG A 408 -25.75 -15.97 8.03
N SER A 409 -25.41 -17.25 7.95
CA SER A 409 -24.74 -17.85 6.80
C SER A 409 -25.54 -17.53 5.55
N GLY A 410 -24.86 -16.99 4.53
CA GLY A 410 -25.42 -16.87 3.19
C GLY A 410 -25.29 -18.18 2.46
#